data_AF-A0A9D1ZIM2-F1
#
_entry.id   AF-A0A9D1ZIM2-F1
#
_cell.length_a   1.000
_cell.length_b   1.000
_cell.length_c   1.000
_cell.angle_alpha   90.00
_cell.angle_beta   90.00
_cell.angle_gamma   90.00
#
_symmetry.space_group_name_H-M   'P 1'
#
loop_
_entity.id
_entity.type
_entity.pdbx_description
1 polymer ?
#
loop_
_entity_poly.entity_id
_entity_poly.type
_entity_poly.pdbx_seq_one_letter_code
_entity_poly.pdbx_strand_id
1 'polypeptide(L)'
;MADYHQQARETTERAYKVIAIYATLLTVLCAYVFTHQAWVWQMLPVWLLLGGVTLSTILMMKVIFPRDYMPLGRSVCQLQPNEYARHFTLEDNDRESVDDDMQMRLFLRDELNQLEIAICWQERVNSYRAKLFGWSLRGIFYGMLAAMVAYLILIFL
;
A
#
# COMPACT_ATOMS: atom_id res chain seq x y z
N MET A 1 4.92 -17.86 -11.85
CA MET A 1 3.86 -16.82 -11.92
C MET A 1 2.71 -17.05 -10.91
N ALA A 2 2.34 -18.30 -10.57
CA ALA A 2 1.29 -18.56 -9.57
C ALA A 2 1.60 -18.04 -8.16
N ASP A 3 2.85 -18.14 -7.69
CA ASP A 3 3.26 -17.69 -6.35
C ASP A 3 3.06 -16.20 -6.10
N TYR A 4 3.30 -15.36 -7.11
CA TYR A 4 3.22 -13.91 -6.94
C TYR A 4 1.79 -13.43 -6.72
N HIS A 5 0.83 -13.97 -7.47
CA HIS A 5 -0.59 -13.65 -7.28
C HIS A 5 -1.12 -14.15 -5.93
N GLN A 6 -0.63 -15.32 -5.48
CA GLN A 6 -1.01 -15.88 -4.20
C GLN A 6 -0.45 -15.06 -3.04
N GLN A 7 0.84 -14.69 -3.08
CA GLN A 7 1.46 -13.82 -2.08
C GLN A 7 0.83 -12.42 -2.03
N ALA A 8 0.46 -11.86 -3.18
CA ALA A 8 -0.28 -10.61 -3.28
C ALA A 8 -1.69 -10.70 -2.66
N ARG A 9 -2.37 -11.83 -2.83
CA ARG A 9 -3.69 -12.08 -2.23
C ARG A 9 -3.60 -12.28 -0.72
N GLU A 10 -2.61 -13.05 -0.26
CA GLU A 10 -2.41 -13.27 1.18
C GLU A 10 -2.04 -11.98 1.93
N THR A 11 -1.19 -11.14 1.34
CA THR A 11 -0.78 -9.86 1.95
C THR A 11 -1.96 -8.88 2.07
N THR A 12 -2.83 -8.83 1.06
CA THR A 12 -4.04 -8.01 1.10
C THR A 12 -5.08 -8.57 2.07
N GLU A 13 -5.30 -9.88 2.10
CA GLU A 13 -6.20 -10.53 3.05
C GLU A 13 -5.76 -10.30 4.50
N ARG A 14 -4.46 -10.41 4.80
CA ARG A 14 -3.91 -10.09 6.13
C ARG A 14 -4.15 -8.62 6.49
N ALA A 15 -3.97 -7.69 5.55
CA ALA A 15 -4.23 -6.27 5.79
C ALA A 15 -5.71 -6.01 6.12
N TYR A 16 -6.65 -6.66 5.41
CA TYR A 16 -8.08 -6.57 5.70
C TYR A 16 -8.46 -7.14 7.08
N LYS A 17 -7.85 -8.25 7.49
CA LYS A 17 -8.06 -8.81 8.84
C LYS A 17 -7.57 -7.85 9.92
N VAL A 18 -6.39 -7.25 9.74
CA VAL A 18 -5.82 -6.30 10.71
C VAL A 18 -6.70 -5.05 10.83
N ILE A 19 -7.20 -4.49 9.73
CA ILE A 19 -8.07 -3.31 9.83
C ILE A 19 -9.43 -3.64 10.45
N ALA A 20 -9.96 -4.84 10.21
CA ALA A 20 -11.17 -5.30 10.89
C ALA A 20 -10.96 -5.31 12.40
N ILE A 21 -9.82 -5.83 12.88
CA ILE A 21 -9.46 -5.79 14.30
C ILE A 21 -9.39 -4.34 14.81
N TYR A 22 -8.71 -3.44 14.09
CA TYR A 22 -8.61 -2.04 14.50
C TYR A 22 -9.98 -1.35 14.57
N ALA A 23 -10.86 -1.60 13.60
CA ALA A 23 -12.22 -1.08 13.60
C ALA A 23 -13.07 -1.64 14.77
N THR A 24 -12.94 -2.93 15.09
CA THR A 24 -13.63 -3.52 16.25
C THR A 24 -13.12 -2.93 17.58
N LEU A 25 -11.81 -2.73 17.73
CA LEU A 25 -11.26 -2.10 18.92
C LEU A 25 -11.76 -0.65 19.06
N LEU A 26 -11.76 0.10 17.96
CA LEU A 26 -12.21 1.49 17.92
C LEU A 26 -13.69 1.62 18.28
N THR A 27 -14.54 0.74 17.75
CA THR A 27 -15.98 0.73 18.06
C THR A 27 -16.24 0.38 19.53
N VAL A 28 -15.55 -0.63 20.07
CA VAL A 28 -15.67 -1.00 21.50
C VAL A 28 -15.21 0.14 22.42
N LEU A 29 -14.08 0.79 22.10
CA LEU A 29 -13.57 1.91 22.90
C LEU A 29 -14.51 3.12 22.86
N CYS A 30 -15.04 3.46 21.69
CA CYS A 30 -16.03 4.53 21.56
C CYS A 30 -17.30 4.23 22.37
N ALA A 31 -17.81 2.98 22.31
CA ALA A 31 -18.96 2.56 23.09
C ALA A 31 -18.70 2.66 24.61
N TYR A 32 -17.50 2.28 25.05
CA TYR A 32 -17.10 2.37 26.45
C TYR A 32 -17.05 3.83 26.94
N VAL A 33 -16.43 4.72 26.16
CA VAL A 33 -16.37 6.16 26.49
C VAL A 33 -17.77 6.77 26.55
N PHE A 34 -18.67 6.40 25.63
CA PHE A 34 -20.03 6.93 25.59
C PHE A 34 -20.88 6.49 26.80
N THR A 35 -20.70 5.26 27.27
CA THR A 35 -21.49 4.70 28.39
C THR A 35 -21.05 5.22 29.76
N HIS A 36 -19.80 5.67 29.91
CA HIS A 36 -19.20 6.00 31.21
C HIS A 36 -18.64 7.44 31.25
N GLN A 37 -19.35 8.40 30.65
CA GLN A 37 -18.94 9.81 30.56
C GLN A 37 -18.75 10.53 31.91
N ALA A 38 -19.36 10.04 32.99
CA ALA A 38 -19.36 10.71 34.30
C ALA A 38 -17.96 10.77 34.97
N TRP A 39 -17.02 9.92 34.57
CA TRP A 39 -15.73 9.73 35.25
C TRP A 39 -14.56 10.20 34.38
N VAL A 40 -14.53 11.48 34.04
CA VAL A 40 -13.58 12.07 33.06
C VAL A 40 -12.11 11.77 33.40
N TRP A 41 -11.73 11.85 34.68
CA TRP A 41 -10.34 11.59 35.11
C TRP A 41 -9.96 10.11 35.04
N GLN A 42 -10.84 9.21 35.45
CA GLN A 42 -10.60 7.76 35.39
C GLN A 42 -10.58 7.22 33.95
N MET A 43 -11.11 8.00 33.01
CA MET A 43 -11.14 7.67 31.58
C MET A 43 -9.87 8.04 30.81
N LEU A 44 -8.92 8.75 31.43
CA LEU A 44 -7.70 9.19 30.76
C LEU A 44 -6.89 8.05 30.10
N PRO A 45 -6.75 6.86 30.71
CA PRO A 45 -6.12 5.70 30.05
C PRO A 45 -6.87 5.24 28.80
N VAL A 46 -8.21 5.28 28.84
CA VAL A 46 -9.07 4.86 27.71
C VAL A 46 -8.95 5.84 26.56
N TRP A 47 -8.89 7.15 26.85
CA TRP A 47 -8.66 8.18 25.83
C TRP A 47 -7.29 8.04 25.16
N LEU A 48 -6.23 7.73 25.91
CA LEU A 48 -4.90 7.47 25.34
C LEU A 48 -4.91 6.24 24.43
N LEU A 49 -5.59 5.17 24.86
CA LEU A 49 -5.71 3.95 24.07
C LEU A 49 -6.53 4.20 22.78
N LEU A 50 -7.62 4.96 22.87
CA LEU A 50 -8.42 5.40 21.73
C LEU A 50 -7.58 6.24 20.75
N GLY A 51 -6.75 7.17 21.25
CA GLY A 51 -5.82 7.95 20.44
C GLY A 51 -4.81 7.09 19.68
N GLY A 52 -4.25 6.07 20.34
CA GLY A 52 -3.34 5.12 19.69
C GLY A 52 -4.03 4.28 18.61
N VAL A 53 -5.21 3.73 18.91
CA VAL A 53 -5.99 2.89 17.97
C VAL A 53 -6.46 3.71 16.76
N THR A 54 -6.95 4.94 16.97
CA THR A 54 -7.36 5.85 15.87
C THR A 54 -6.20 6.17 14.93
N LEU A 55 -5.03 6.56 15.47
CA LEU A 55 -3.83 6.83 14.67
C LEU A 55 -3.42 5.62 13.83
N SER A 56 -3.38 4.43 14.45
CA SER A 56 -3.02 3.19 13.75
C SER A 56 -4.05 2.79 12.70
N THR A 57 -5.34 3.04 12.94
CA THR A 57 -6.39 2.80 11.95
C THR A 57 -6.22 3.71 10.73
N ILE A 58 -5.90 5.00 10.93
CA ILE A 58 -5.65 5.95 9.84
C ILE A 58 -4.43 5.52 9.01
N LEU A 59 -3.34 5.13 9.66
CA LEU A 59 -2.14 4.62 8.98
C LEU A 59 -2.46 3.35 8.18
N MET A 60 -3.26 2.44 8.73
CA MET A 60 -3.65 1.21 8.05
C MET A 60 -4.61 1.46 6.87
N MET A 61 -5.51 2.43 6.97
CA MET A 61 -6.35 2.85 5.84
C MET A 61 -5.49 3.29 4.65
N LYS A 62 -4.44 4.09 4.89
CA LYS A 62 -3.49 4.49 3.83
C LYS A 62 -2.73 3.31 3.22
N VAL A 63 -2.52 2.24 3.97
CA VAL A 63 -1.92 0.99 3.46
C VAL A 63 -2.90 0.21 2.58
N ILE A 64 -4.21 0.33 2.79
CA ILE A 64 -5.23 -0.44 2.06
C ILE A 64 -5.74 0.28 0.81
N PHE A 65 -5.77 1.63 0.78
CA PHE A 65 -6.17 2.40 -0.40
C PHE A 65 -5.43 1.92 -1.66
N PRO A 66 -6.14 1.89 -2.81
CA PRO A 66 -5.93 0.92 -3.87
C PRO A 66 -4.55 1.04 -4.49
N ARG A 67 -4.04 -0.11 -4.94
CA ARG A 67 -2.93 -0.18 -5.89
C ARG A 67 -3.31 0.67 -7.09
N ASP A 68 -2.47 1.62 -7.48
CA ASP A 68 -2.53 2.04 -8.87
C ASP A 68 -2.24 0.79 -9.70
N TYR A 69 -3.21 0.47 -10.55
CA TYR A 69 -3.23 -0.73 -11.35
C TYR A 69 -1.98 -0.74 -12.24
N MET A 70 -1.09 -1.69 -12.02
CA MET A 70 0.03 -1.93 -12.93
C MET A 70 -0.59 -2.44 -14.23
N PRO A 71 -0.44 -1.74 -15.37
CA PRO A 71 -0.92 -2.29 -16.63
C PRO A 71 -0.18 -3.61 -16.84
N LEU A 72 -0.93 -4.72 -16.89
CA LEU A 72 -0.36 -5.97 -17.35
C LEU A 72 0.15 -5.69 -18.76
N GLY A 73 1.44 -5.93 -19.00
CA GLY A 73 2.06 -5.73 -20.31
C GLY A 73 1.15 -6.30 -21.41
N ARG A 74 0.92 -5.53 -22.47
CA ARG A 74 0.05 -5.95 -23.57
C ARG A 74 0.60 -7.27 -24.12
N SER A 75 -0.29 -8.24 -24.36
CA SER A 75 0.13 -9.47 -25.02
C SER A 75 0.73 -9.14 -26.39
N VAL A 76 1.78 -9.83 -26.82
CA VAL A 76 2.47 -9.61 -28.11
C VAL A 76 1.50 -9.59 -29.31
N CYS A 77 0.34 -10.25 -29.20
CA CYS A 77 -0.73 -10.26 -30.22
C CYS A 77 -1.53 -8.95 -30.34
N GLN A 78 -1.43 -8.04 -29.37
CA GLN A 78 -2.11 -6.72 -29.36
C GLN A 78 -1.19 -5.59 -29.82
N LEU A 79 0.07 -5.90 -30.08
CA LEU A 79 1.04 -4.98 -30.59
C LEU A 79 0.99 -5.03 -32.11
N GLN A 80 0.73 -3.88 -32.72
CA GLN A 80 0.85 -3.69 -34.16
C GLN A 80 2.24 -3.08 -34.43
N PRO A 81 3.33 -3.87 -34.41
CA PRO A 81 4.70 -3.37 -34.55
C PRO A 81 4.92 -2.55 -35.83
N ASN A 82 4.16 -2.88 -36.89
CA ASN A 82 4.20 -2.18 -38.18
C ASN A 82 3.71 -0.73 -38.12
N GLU A 83 2.85 -0.36 -37.17
CA GLU A 83 2.41 1.04 -36.98
C GLU A 83 3.44 1.85 -36.18
N TYR A 84 4.17 1.21 -35.27
CA TYR A 84 5.21 1.86 -34.46
C TYR A 84 6.49 2.13 -35.26
N ALA A 85 6.87 1.21 -36.16
CA ALA A 85 8.01 1.38 -37.06
C ALA A 85 7.84 2.52 -38.08
N ARG A 86 6.59 2.88 -38.41
CA ARG A 86 6.27 4.03 -39.28
C ARG A 86 6.67 5.37 -38.67
N HIS A 87 6.73 5.48 -37.34
CA HIS A 87 7.13 6.72 -36.68
C HIS A 87 8.64 6.99 -36.71
N PHE A 88 9.47 5.94 -36.83
CA PHE A 88 10.93 6.08 -36.97
C PHE A 88 11.40 6.19 -38.42
N THR A 89 10.55 5.78 -39.38
CA THR A 89 10.85 5.85 -40.83
C THR A 89 10.38 7.13 -41.50
N LEU A 90 9.71 8.03 -40.78
CA LEU A 90 9.23 9.32 -41.29
C LEU A 90 10.23 10.47 -41.12
N GLU A 91 11.26 10.31 -40.28
CA GLU A 91 12.21 11.38 -39.97
C GLU A 91 13.52 11.30 -40.80
N ASP A 92 13.91 10.13 -41.29
CA ASP A 92 15.06 9.97 -42.18
C ASP A 92 14.64 9.45 -43.57
N ASN A 93 14.98 10.24 -44.59
CA ASN A 93 14.73 9.99 -46.01
C ASN A 93 15.59 8.85 -46.61
N ASP A 94 16.08 7.90 -45.82
CA ASP A 94 16.91 6.80 -46.30
C ASP A 94 16.18 5.46 -46.16
N ARG A 95 15.68 4.99 -47.30
CA ARG A 95 15.26 3.61 -47.53
C ARG A 95 16.48 2.69 -47.52
N GLU A 96 17.02 2.40 -46.35
CA GLU A 96 17.59 1.08 -46.10
C GLU A 96 16.57 0.34 -45.23
N SER A 97 16.12 -0.81 -45.71
CA SER A 97 15.20 -1.69 -44.99
C SER A 97 15.78 -1.99 -43.61
N VAL A 98 15.32 -1.28 -42.58
CA VAL A 98 15.65 -1.58 -41.20
C VAL A 98 15.18 -3.01 -40.97
N ASP A 99 16.13 -3.92 -40.86
CA ASP A 99 15.92 -5.36 -40.66
C ASP A 99 14.83 -5.57 -39.61
N ASP A 100 13.81 -6.38 -39.91
CA ASP A 100 12.65 -6.60 -39.03
C ASP A 100 13.11 -7.01 -37.61
N ASP A 101 14.28 -7.67 -37.52
CA ASP A 101 14.94 -8.06 -36.28
C ASP A 101 15.43 -6.86 -35.45
N MET A 102 15.87 -5.77 -36.10
CA MET A 102 16.31 -4.53 -35.45
C MET A 102 15.13 -3.72 -34.93
N GLN A 103 14.00 -3.69 -35.64
CA GLN A 103 12.77 -3.04 -35.18
C GLN A 103 12.17 -3.77 -33.97
N MET A 104 12.14 -5.11 -34.03
CA MET A 104 11.69 -5.96 -32.93
C MET A 104 12.55 -5.75 -31.67
N ARG A 105 13.87 -5.61 -31.82
CA ARG A 105 14.79 -5.35 -30.70
C ARG A 105 14.55 -3.98 -30.04
N LEU A 106 14.29 -2.93 -30.83
CA LEU A 106 13.97 -1.61 -30.29
C LEU A 106 12.64 -1.63 -29.53
N PHE A 107 11.64 -2.29 -30.09
CA PHE A 107 10.34 -2.46 -29.45
C PHE A 107 10.44 -3.22 -28.11
N LEU A 108 11.15 -4.36 -28.11
CA LEU A 108 11.40 -5.14 -26.88
C LEU A 108 12.18 -4.33 -25.83
N ARG A 109 13.12 -3.48 -26.26
CA ARG A 109 13.86 -2.60 -25.36
C ARG A 109 12.96 -1.56 -24.69
N ASP A 110 12.05 -0.94 -25.44
CA ASP A 110 11.12 0.06 -24.90
C ASP A 110 10.13 -0.56 -23.91
N GLU A 111 9.57 -1.74 -24.22
CA GLU A 111 8.70 -2.48 -23.30
C GLU A 111 9.44 -2.94 -22.04
N LEU A 112 10.68 -3.44 -22.18
CA LEU A 112 11.51 -3.80 -21.04
C LEU A 112 11.80 -2.58 -20.15
N ASN A 113 12.06 -1.42 -20.74
CA ASN A 113 12.28 -0.17 -20.00
C ASN A 113 11.01 0.30 -19.28
N GLN A 114 9.84 0.22 -19.92
CA GLN A 114 8.56 0.53 -19.26
C GLN A 114 8.25 -0.43 -18.11
N LEU A 115 8.54 -1.73 -18.29
CA LEU A 115 8.41 -2.74 -17.23
C LEU A 115 9.36 -2.45 -16.08
N GLU A 116 10.61 -2.07 -16.35
CA GLU A 116 11.59 -1.71 -15.32
C GLU A 116 11.14 -0.49 -14.51
N ILE A 117 10.66 0.57 -15.17
CA ILE A 117 10.10 1.76 -14.51
C ILE A 117 8.93 1.38 -13.61
N ALA A 118 8.03 0.53 -14.11
CA ALA A 118 6.86 0.08 -13.35
C ALA A 118 7.26 -0.78 -12.13
N ILE A 119 8.25 -1.67 -12.28
CA ILE A 119 8.79 -2.49 -11.18
C ILE A 119 9.43 -1.58 -10.11
N CYS A 120 10.28 -0.64 -10.52
CA CYS A 120 10.92 0.32 -9.61
C CYS A 120 9.89 1.18 -8.86
N TRP A 121 8.84 1.63 -9.55
CA TRP A 121 7.74 2.37 -8.93
C TRP A 121 6.99 1.51 -7.90
N GLN A 122 6.67 0.27 -8.27
CA GLN A 122 5.98 -0.67 -7.38
C GLN A 122 6.83 -0.99 -6.14
N GLU A 123 8.14 -1.19 -6.28
CA GLU A 123 9.05 -1.43 -5.16
C GLU A 123 9.04 -0.24 -4.19
N ARG A 124 9.14 0.99 -4.72
CA ARG A 124 9.08 2.21 -3.91
C ARG A 124 7.78 2.33 -3.12
N VAL A 125 6.64 2.10 -3.78
CA VAL A 125 5.32 2.14 -3.15
C VAL A 125 5.17 1.04 -2.09
N ASN A 126 5.65 -0.16 -2.37
CA ASN A 126 5.58 -1.28 -1.44
C ASN A 126 6.47 -1.05 -0.20
N SER A 127 7.68 -0.49 -0.39
CA SER A 127 8.57 -0.08 0.70
C SER A 127 7.92 0.99 1.59
N TYR A 128 7.26 1.97 0.99
CA TYR A 128 6.52 2.99 1.72
C TYR A 128 5.35 2.40 2.53
N ARG A 129 4.57 1.49 1.93
CA ARG A 129 3.49 0.76 2.62
C ARG A 129 4.00 -0.08 3.79
N ALA A 130 5.13 -0.77 3.62
CA ALA A 130 5.75 -1.54 4.70
C ALA A 130 6.16 -0.64 5.89
N LYS A 131 6.70 0.55 5.61
CA LYS A 131 7.01 1.55 6.65
C LYS A 131 5.74 2.03 7.37
N LEU A 132 4.68 2.36 6.62
CA LEU A 132 3.38 2.76 7.19
C LEU A 132 2.78 1.66 8.07
N PHE A 133 2.84 0.40 7.63
CA PHE A 133 2.39 -0.74 8.41
C PHE A 133 3.19 -0.86 9.73
N GLY A 134 4.51 -0.74 9.66
CA GLY A 134 5.38 -0.72 10.85
C GLY A 134 5.04 0.43 11.81
N TRP A 135 4.76 1.63 11.28
CA TRP A 135 4.31 2.76 12.08
C TRP A 135 2.93 2.53 12.71
N SER A 136 2.02 1.86 12.01
CA SER A 136 0.70 1.50 12.57
C SER A 136 0.84 0.55 13.77
N LEU A 137 1.73 -0.44 13.72
CA LEU A 137 1.96 -1.34 14.85
C LEU A 137 2.59 -0.59 16.04
N ARG A 138 3.57 0.28 15.77
CA ARG A 138 4.19 1.11 16.81
C ARG A 138 3.17 2.06 17.45
N GLY A 139 2.26 2.64 16.67
CA GLY A 139 1.21 3.54 17.18
C GLY A 139 0.31 2.88 18.23
N ILE A 140 -0.17 1.66 17.96
CA ILE A 140 -0.98 0.90 18.93
C ILE A 140 -0.15 0.52 20.14
N PHE A 141 1.10 0.09 19.95
CA PHE A 141 1.97 -0.29 21.05
C PHE A 141 2.24 0.89 22.00
N TYR A 142 2.54 2.07 21.45
CA TYR A 142 2.71 3.28 22.26
C TYR A 142 1.42 3.74 22.93
N GLY A 143 0.27 3.64 22.24
CA GLY A 143 -1.04 3.92 22.83
C GLY A 143 -1.35 2.99 24.01
N MET A 144 -1.02 1.71 23.88
CA MET A 144 -1.18 0.71 24.94
C MET A 144 -0.23 0.99 26.12
N LEU A 145 1.04 1.29 25.87
CA LEU A 145 2.00 1.66 26.92
C LEU A 145 1.57 2.93 27.65
N ALA A 146 1.15 3.96 26.92
CA ALA A 146 0.67 5.21 27.51
C ALA A 146 -0.56 4.97 28.40
N ALA A 147 -1.51 4.14 27.94
CA ALA A 147 -2.67 3.76 28.73
C ALA A 147 -2.28 2.98 30.00
N MET A 148 -1.34 2.04 29.91
CA MET A 148 -0.84 1.30 31.09
C MET A 148 -0.18 2.23 32.10
N VAL A 149 0.70 3.13 31.66
CA VAL A 149 1.37 4.10 32.53
C VAL A 149 0.36 5.04 33.19
N ALA A 150 -0.60 5.55 32.42
CA ALA A 150 -1.66 6.41 32.96
C ALA A 150 -2.51 5.67 34.00
N TYR A 151 -2.86 4.41 33.74
CA TYR A 151 -3.62 3.58 34.67
C TYR A 151 -2.83 3.32 35.96
N LEU A 152 -1.54 3.02 35.87
CA LEU A 152 -0.68 2.85 37.04
C LEU A 152 -0.62 4.13 37.88
N ILE A 153 -0.42 5.29 37.26
CA ILE A 153 -0.42 6.57 37.97
C ILE A 153 -1.75 6.78 38.71
N LEU A 154 -2.86 6.43 38.06
CA LEU A 154 -4.20 6.58 38.64
C LEU A 154 -4.46 5.65 39.82
N ILE A 155 -3.81 4.48 39.90
CA ILE A 155 -3.91 3.59 41.06
C ILE A 155 -3.18 4.17 42.28
N PHE A 156 -2.09 4.90 42.07
CA PHE A 156 -1.25 5.45 43.13
C PHE A 156 -1.67 6.85 43.61
N LEU A 157 -2.73 7.43 43.02
CA LEU A 157 -3.20 8.80 43.24
C LEU A 157 -4.61 8.79 43.83
#